data_AF-A0A7H1C0P2-F1
#
_entry.id   AF-A0A7H1C0P2-F1
#
_cell.length_a   1.000
_cell.length_b   1.000
_cell.length_c   1.000
_cell.angle_alpha   90.00
_cell.angle_beta   90.00
_cell.angle_gamma   90.00
#
_symmetry.space_group_name_H-M   'P 1'
#
loop_
_entity.id
_entity.type
_entity.pdbx_description
1 polymer ?
#
loop_
_entity_poly.entity_id
_entity_poly.type
_entity_poly.pdbx_seq_one_letter_code
_entity_poly.pdbx_strand_id
1 'polypeptide(L)' 'MEFKCPKCNGELEDLSINDEWGWHLDEPYRCNGHYTGQFPSVSKDCSLNLTKSCGYFSKEEVEKANG' A
#
# COMPACT_ATOMS: atom_id res chain seq x y z
N MET A 1 -12.11 -8.69 -3.49
CA MET A 1 -11.39 -8.17 -4.65
C MET A 1 -10.14 -7.52 -4.09
N GLU A 2 -8.94 -8.00 -4.44
CA GLU A 2 -7.71 -7.40 -3.95
C GLU A 2 -7.33 -6.24 -4.86
N PHE A 3 -7.43 -5.02 -4.36
CA PHE A 3 -6.98 -3.85 -5.08
C PHE A 3 -5.44 -3.81 -5.17
N LYS A 4 -4.90 -3.42 -6.33
CA LYS A 4 -3.47 -3.23 -6.57
C LYS A 4 -3.11 -1.75 -6.72
N CYS A 5 -1.88 -1.41 -6.37
CA CYS A 5 -1.38 -0.04 -6.40
C CYS A 5 -1.42 0.53 -7.83
N PRO A 6 -2.04 1.71 -8.04
CA PRO A 6 -2.13 2.34 -9.37
C PRO A 6 -0.78 2.61 -10.06
N LYS A 7 0.31 2.72 -9.30
CA LYS A 7 1.65 3.09 -9.83
C LYS A 7 2.55 1.90 -10.08
N CYS A 8 2.51 0.88 -9.22
CA CYS A 8 3.46 -0.24 -9.26
C CYS A 8 2.80 -1.61 -9.30
N ASN A 9 1.47 -1.67 -9.31
CA ASN A 9 0.68 -2.91 -9.28
C ASN A 9 0.94 -3.80 -8.04
N GLY A 10 1.60 -3.26 -7.02
CA GLY A 10 1.85 -3.94 -5.74
C GLY A 10 0.61 -4.03 -4.86
N GLU A 11 0.77 -4.73 -3.73
CA GLU A 11 -0.29 -4.82 -2.72
C GLU A 11 -0.55 -3.46 -2.05
N LEU A 12 -1.82 -3.23 -1.73
CA LEU A 12 -2.29 -2.10 -0.96
C LEU A 12 -2.74 -2.55 0.43
N GLU A 13 -2.41 -1.75 1.43
CA GLU A 13 -2.98 -1.82 2.77
C GLU A 13 -4.24 -0.96 2.80
N ASP A 14 -5.36 -1.52 3.24
CA ASP A 14 -6.62 -0.79 3.46
C ASP A 14 -6.65 -0.28 4.91
N LEU A 15 -6.41 1.01 5.06
CA LEU A 15 -6.38 1.72 6.34
C LEU A 15 -7.76 2.19 6.78
N SER A 16 -8.82 1.98 6.00
CA SER A 16 -10.19 2.27 6.46
C SER A 16 -10.66 1.30 7.54
N ILE A 17 -10.00 0.14 7.65
CA ILE A 17 -10.29 -0.86 8.68
C ILE A 17 -9.88 -0.29 10.04
N ASN A 18 -10.86 -0.08 10.93
CA ASN A 18 -10.70 0.50 12.26
C ASN A 18 -10.23 1.97 12.30
N ASP A 19 -10.47 2.75 11.24
CA ASP A 19 -10.23 4.20 11.24
C ASP A 19 -11.36 4.97 11.95
N GLU A 20 -11.52 4.74 13.24
CA GLU A 20 -12.59 5.34 14.06
C GLU A 20 -12.55 6.88 14.12
N TRP A 21 -11.37 7.44 13.88
CA TRP A 21 -11.11 8.88 13.93
C TRP A 21 -11.11 9.56 12.56
N GLY A 22 -11.25 8.77 11.48
CA GLY A 22 -11.32 9.26 10.11
C GLY A 22 -10.01 9.88 9.57
N TRP A 23 -8.85 9.40 10.01
CA TRP A 23 -7.55 9.92 9.60
C TRP A 23 -7.21 9.59 8.14
N HIS A 24 -7.84 8.56 7.59
CA HIS A 24 -7.57 8.01 6.27
C HIS A 24 -8.80 8.06 5.35
N LEU A 25 -9.80 8.88 5.66
CA LEU A 25 -11.05 8.97 4.88
C LEU A 25 -10.83 9.32 3.40
N ASP A 26 -9.95 10.27 3.13
CA ASP A 26 -9.70 10.76 1.76
C ASP A 26 -8.84 9.77 0.96
N GLU A 27 -7.85 9.13 1.61
CA GLU A 27 -6.86 8.26 0.98
C GLU A 27 -6.63 6.97 1.79
N PRO A 28 -7.60 6.03 1.83
CA PRO A 28 -7.53 4.86 2.70
C PRO A 28 -6.57 3.78 2.23
N TYR A 29 -6.07 3.84 0.98
CA TYR A 29 -5.25 2.78 0.42
C TYR A 29 -3.78 3.17 0.36
N ARG A 30 -2.92 2.46 1.09
CA ARG A 30 -1.48 2.73 1.13
C ARG A 30 -0.68 1.67 0.40
N CYS A 31 0.27 2.07 -0.44
CA CYS A 31 1.26 1.15 -1.00
C CYS A 31 2.34 0.79 0.04
N ASN A 32 2.62 -0.50 0.24
CA ASN A 32 3.65 -0.96 1.17
C ASN A 32 5.06 -1.07 0.58
N GLY A 33 5.22 -0.81 -0.72
CA GLY A 33 6.47 -1.12 -1.42
C GLY A 33 6.63 -2.62 -1.64
N HIS A 34 7.67 -3.00 -2.38
CA HIS A 34 7.92 -4.38 -2.78
C HIS A 34 9.13 -4.94 -2.07
N TYR A 35 9.06 -6.22 -1.70
CA TYR A 35 10.22 -6.93 -1.17
C TYR A 35 11.35 -6.98 -2.20
N THR A 36 12.52 -6.49 -1.80
CA THR A 36 13.72 -6.42 -2.64
C THR A 36 14.72 -7.53 -2.32
N GLY A 37 14.65 -8.13 -1.13
CA GLY A 37 15.60 -9.14 -0.66
C GLY A 37 17.04 -8.64 -0.51
N GLN A 38 17.25 -7.32 -0.48
CA GLN A 38 18.59 -6.73 -0.45
C GLN A 38 19.33 -6.98 0.88
N PHE A 39 18.61 -7.14 2.00
CA PHE A 39 19.16 -7.40 3.32
C PHE A 39 18.78 -8.82 3.80
N PRO A 40 19.66 -9.82 3.62
CA PRO A 40 19.32 -11.23 3.80
C PRO A 40 19.03 -11.66 5.24
N SER A 41 19.48 -10.89 6.24
CA SER A 41 19.23 -11.15 7.67
C SER A 41 17.99 -10.45 8.21
N VAL A 42 17.32 -9.66 7.38
CA VAL A 42 16.24 -8.77 7.79
C VAL A 42 14.92 -9.37 7.30
N SER A 43 13.85 -9.30 8.11
CA SER A 43 12.53 -9.84 7.73
C SER A 43 12.02 -9.22 6.43
N LYS A 44 11.14 -9.96 5.72
CA LYS A 44 10.34 -9.44 4.60
C LYS A 44 9.47 -8.23 4.99
N ASP A 45 9.13 -8.13 6.27
CA ASP A 45 8.29 -7.06 6.82
C ASP A 45 9.11 -5.84 7.28
N CYS A 46 10.45 -5.89 7.17
CA CYS A 46 11.27 -4.74 7.52
C CYS A 46 11.30 -3.73 6.37
N SER A 47 11.12 -2.46 6.72
CA SER A 47 11.18 -1.34 5.77
C SER A 47 12.49 -1.26 4.98
N LEU A 48 13.61 -1.73 5.54
CA LEU A 48 14.90 -1.78 4.82
C LEU A 48 14.91 -2.78 3.65
N ASN A 49 14.03 -3.79 3.69
CA ASN A 49 13.88 -4.78 2.65
C ASN A 49 12.77 -4.45 1.65
N LEU A 50 12.10 -3.32 1.81
CA LEU A 50 11.02 -2.87 0.95
C LEU A 50 11.48 -1.71 0.07
N THR A 51 10.98 -1.63 -1.16
CA THR A 51 11.07 -0.38 -1.94
C THR A 51 10.33 0.74 -1.22
N LYS A 52 10.58 1.99 -1.60
CA LYS A 52 9.76 3.11 -1.13
C LYS A 52 8.30 2.91 -1.53
N SER A 53 7.40 3.36 -0.66
CA SER A 53 5.96 3.43 -0.95
C SER A 53 5.69 4.35 -2.14
N CYS A 54 4.69 4.00 -2.95
CA CYS A 54 4.16 4.84 -4.02
C CYS A 54 3.23 5.96 -3.53
N GLY A 55 2.88 5.95 -2.25
CA GLY A 55 1.97 6.90 -1.59
C GLY A 55 0.67 6.26 -1.11
N TYR A 56 -0.25 7.15 -0.77
CA TYR A 56 -1.64 6.86 -0.43
C TYR A 56 -2.52 7.16 -1.65
N PHE A 57 -3.68 6.53 -1.70
CA PHE A 57 -4.61 6.62 -2.81
C PHE A 57 -6.04 6.63 -2.29
N SER A 58 -6.86 7.46 -2.93
CA SER A 58 -8.31 7.44 -2.76
C SER A 58 -8.92 6.16 -3.33
N LYS A 59 -10.14 5.85 -2.90
CA LYS A 59 -10.92 4.72 -3.45
C LYS A 59 -11.15 4.84 -4.95
N GLU A 60 -11.45 6.05 -5.44
CA GLU A 60 -11.69 6.31 -6.86
C GLU A 60 -10.44 6.03 -7.70
N GLU A 61 -9.26 6.49 -7.26
CA GLU A 61 -8.01 6.22 -7.97
C GLU A 61 -7.71 4.72 -8.08
N VAL A 62 -7.97 3.99 -7.00
CA VAL A 62 -7.74 2.55 -6.94
C VAL A 62 -8.73 1.79 -7.80
N GLU A 63 -10.03 2.10 -7.72
CA GLU A 63 -11.06 1.48 -8.56
C GLU A 63 -10.81 1.74 -10.05
N LYS A 64 -10.45 2.96 -10.42
CA LYS A 64 -10.12 3.33 -11.81
C LYS A 64 -8.91 2.55 -12.35
N ALA A 65 -7.92 2.27 -11.50
CA ALA A 65 -6.73 1.52 -11.89
C ALA A 65 -6.93 -0.01 -11.95
N ASN A 66 -7.96 -0.53 -11.25
CA ASN A 66 -8.23 -1.97 -11.11
C ASN A 66 -9.51 -2.43 -11.85
N GLY A 67 -10.08 -1.56 -12.69
CA GLY A 67 -11.28 -1.81 -13.49
C GLY A 67 -11.09 -2.79 -14.63
#